data_AF-A0A3M1I6T9-F1
#
_entry.id   AF-A0A3M1I6T9-F1
#
_cell.length_a   1.000
_cell.length_b   1.000
_cell.length_c   1.000
_cell.angle_alpha   90.00
_cell.angle_beta   90.00
_cell.angle_gamma   90.00
#
_symmetry.space_group_name_H-M   'P 1'
#
loop_
_entity.id
_entity.type
_entity.pdbx_description
1 polymer ?
#
loop_
_entity_poly.entity_id
_entity_poly.type
_entity_poly.pdbx_seq_one_letter_code
_entity_poly.pdbx_strand_id
1 'polypeptide(L)'
;QMPDGSFAYQRDGAFKIDSNRQVLTSNGYLLEPPLIIPEEGILETLTVSEQGEVTIQIPGEKHPRVIGQIELYRFTNPEGLKAIGKNLFQETPASGPEIPGTPGLNGFGSLLQGFLEMSNVKLAEEMVQMIVAQRAYESNSKAIQTSDSMLATAINMKR
;
A
#
# COMPACT_ATOMS: atom_id res chain seq x y z
N GLN A 1 5.89 0.45 12.21
CA GLN A 1 5.19 0.97 13.41
C GLN A 1 4.88 2.45 13.24
N MET A 2 3.65 2.84 13.57
CA MET A 2 3.24 4.25 13.62
C MET A 2 3.69 4.92 14.94
N PRO A 3 3.71 6.27 15.01
CA PRO A 3 4.11 7.00 16.21
C PRO A 3 3.18 6.75 17.41
N ASP A 4 1.96 6.28 17.16
CA ASP A 4 0.99 5.85 18.18
C ASP A 4 1.26 4.43 18.73
N GLY A 5 2.26 3.74 18.19
CA GLY A 5 2.62 2.37 18.54
C GLY A 5 1.85 1.30 17.76
N SER A 6 0.87 1.68 16.94
CA SER A 6 0.09 0.74 16.11
C SER A 6 0.87 0.22 14.91
N PHE A 7 0.48 -0.95 14.41
CA PHE A 7 1.05 -1.52 13.19
C PHE A 7 0.24 -1.08 11.97
N ALA A 8 0.97 -0.88 10.88
CA ALA A 8 0.43 -0.48 9.60
C ALA A 8 1.17 -1.25 8.52
N TYR A 9 0.42 -1.65 7.51
CA TYR A 9 0.90 -2.49 6.41
C TYR A 9 0.92 -1.67 5.13
N GLN A 10 1.91 -1.90 4.29
CA GLN A 10 2.00 -1.27 2.98
C GLN A 10 2.61 -2.26 1.97
N ARG A 11 2.37 -1.99 0.69
CA ARG A 11 3.06 -2.65 -0.42
C ARG A 11 4.15 -1.79 -1.04
N ASP A 12 4.30 -0.56 -0.57
CA ASP A 12 5.32 0.36 -1.08
C ASP A 12 6.72 -0.08 -0.65
N GLY A 13 7.62 -0.19 -1.62
CA GLY A 13 9.03 -0.50 -1.45
C GLY A 13 9.93 0.72 -1.31
N ALA A 14 9.38 1.94 -1.28
CA ALA A 14 10.15 3.17 -1.14
C ALA A 14 10.57 3.41 0.32
N PHE A 15 11.73 2.85 0.68
CA PHE A 15 12.36 3.03 1.99
C PHE A 15 13.46 4.10 1.97
N LYS A 16 13.68 4.73 3.12
CA LYS A 16 14.72 5.72 3.39
C LYS A 16 15.45 5.35 4.68
N ILE A 17 16.65 5.86 4.84
CA ILE A 17 17.46 5.65 6.06
C ILE A 17 17.55 6.99 6.78
N ASP A 18 17.25 6.99 8.08
CA ASP A 18 17.39 8.18 8.93
C ASP A 18 18.83 8.33 9.46
N SER A 19 19.13 9.50 10.03
CA SER A 19 20.33 9.82 10.80
C SER A 19 20.66 8.79 11.89
N ASN A 20 19.66 8.16 12.50
CA ASN A 20 19.84 7.05 13.46
C ASN A 20 20.12 5.69 12.80
N ARG A 21 20.38 5.65 11.49
CA ARG A 21 20.63 4.45 10.67
C ARG A 21 19.50 3.41 10.72
N GLN A 22 18.29 3.84 11.00
CA GLN A 22 17.07 3.02 10.96
C GLN A 22 16.40 3.15 9.60
N VAL A 23 15.79 2.05 9.15
CA VAL A 23 15.00 2.05 7.92
C VAL A 23 13.59 2.59 8.20
N LEU A 24 13.27 3.67 7.52
CA LEU A 24 11.96 4.32 7.51
C LEU A 24 11.27 4.13 6.17
N THR A 25 9.95 4.14 6.19
CA THR A 25 9.14 4.30 4.98
C THR A 25 9.27 5.73 4.42
N SER A 26 8.83 5.96 3.19
CA SER A 26 8.79 7.32 2.61
C SER A 26 7.98 8.32 3.44
N ASN A 27 7.09 7.83 4.31
CA ASN A 27 6.26 8.62 5.23
C ASN A 27 6.91 8.86 6.59
N GLY A 28 8.12 8.35 6.84
CA GLY A 28 8.85 8.49 8.10
C GLY A 28 8.46 7.49 9.20
N TYR A 29 7.70 6.45 8.86
CA TYR A 29 7.35 5.37 9.79
C TYR A 29 8.45 4.30 9.85
N LEU A 30 8.70 3.74 11.03
CA LEU A 30 9.70 2.68 11.24
C LEU A 30 9.24 1.37 10.60
N LEU A 31 10.18 0.66 9.97
CA LEU A 31 9.97 -0.72 9.54
C LEU A 31 9.94 -1.65 10.77
N GLU A 32 9.06 -2.67 10.74
CA GLU A 32 8.98 -3.72 11.75
C GLU A 32 9.20 -5.09 11.07
N PRO A 33 10.11 -5.95 11.57
CA PRO A 33 11.05 -5.71 12.66
C PRO A 33 12.04 -4.55 12.38
N PRO A 34 12.53 -3.85 13.42
CA PRO A 34 13.41 -2.71 13.24
C PRO A 34 14.75 -3.14 12.62
N LEU A 35 15.05 -2.59 11.45
CA LEU A 35 16.31 -2.81 10.76
C LEU A 35 17.27 -1.64 11.04
N ILE A 36 18.35 -1.93 11.77
CA ILE A 36 19.39 -0.96 12.13
C ILE A 36 20.65 -1.28 11.34
N ILE A 37 21.13 -0.30 10.57
CA ILE A 37 22.33 -0.46 9.77
C ILE A 37 23.55 -0.11 10.64
N PRO A 38 24.53 -1.02 10.80
CA PRO A 38 25.73 -0.75 11.61
C PRO A 38 26.54 0.41 11.04
N GLU A 39 27.15 1.23 11.90
CA GLU A 39 27.89 2.44 11.50
C GLU A 39 29.00 2.17 10.48
N GLU A 40 29.65 1.02 10.63
CA GLU A 40 30.76 0.56 9.81
C GLU A 40 30.34 0.12 8.40
N GLY A 41 29.04 -0.12 8.17
CA GLY A 41 28.54 -0.62 6.89
C GLY A 41 28.51 0.44 5.78
N ILE A 42 28.93 0.05 4.57
CA ILE A 42 28.91 0.91 3.37
C ILE A 42 27.49 0.91 2.77
N LEU A 43 26.78 2.04 2.88
CA LEU A 43 25.36 2.14 2.48
C LEU A 43 25.11 1.83 1.00
N GLU A 44 26.05 2.15 0.11
CA GLU A 44 25.94 1.88 -1.33
C GLU A 44 25.96 0.38 -1.67
N THR A 45 26.43 -0.46 -0.75
CA THR A 45 26.50 -1.91 -0.92
C THR A 45 25.33 -2.67 -0.31
N LEU A 46 24.32 -1.94 0.19
CA LEU A 46 23.12 -2.54 0.76
C LEU A 46 22.41 -3.37 -0.32
N THR A 47 22.27 -4.66 -0.09
CA THR A 47 21.52 -5.55 -0.98
C THR A 47 20.41 -6.27 -0.22
N VAL A 48 19.28 -6.47 -0.90
CA VAL A 48 18.13 -7.20 -0.36
C VAL A 48 17.92 -8.44 -1.23
N SER A 49 18.00 -9.62 -0.61
CA SER A 49 17.76 -10.89 -1.31
C SER A 49 16.27 -11.08 -1.61
N GLU A 50 15.95 -12.00 -2.52
CA GLU A 50 14.55 -12.36 -2.83
C GLU A 50 13.78 -12.90 -1.62
N GLN A 51 14.50 -13.38 -0.60
CA GLN A 51 13.96 -13.91 0.66
C GLN A 51 13.84 -12.82 1.74
N GLY A 52 14.09 -11.56 1.38
CA GLY A 52 14.05 -10.39 2.27
C GLY A 52 15.25 -10.24 3.19
N GLU A 53 16.29 -11.05 3.00
CA GLU A 53 17.51 -10.92 3.79
C GLU A 53 18.26 -9.67 3.35
N VAL A 54 18.52 -8.77 4.28
CA VAL A 54 19.24 -7.52 4.01
C VAL A 54 20.69 -7.70 4.41
N THR A 55 21.59 -7.51 3.46
CA THR A 55 23.03 -7.63 3.67
C THR A 55 23.74 -6.33 3.34
N ILE A 56 24.85 -6.09 4.02
CA ILE A 56 25.70 -4.91 3.79
C ILE A 56 27.17 -5.31 3.84
N GLN A 57 28.00 -4.69 3.02
CA GLN A 57 29.44 -4.87 3.09
C GLN A 57 30.01 -4.03 4.22
N ILE A 58 30.76 -4.68 5.11
CA ILE A 58 31.55 -4.01 6.15
C ILE A 58 33.01 -3.98 5.70
N PRO A 59 33.71 -2.83 5.81
CA PRO A 59 35.15 -2.76 5.56
C PRO A 59 35.91 -3.75 6.44
N GLY A 60 36.69 -4.62 5.82
CA GLY A 60 37.49 -5.64 6.52
C GLY A 60 36.85 -7.04 6.55
N GLU A 61 35.56 -7.18 6.26
CA GLU A 61 34.94 -8.49 6.01
C GLU A 61 35.05 -8.86 4.53
N LYS A 62 35.31 -10.14 4.23
CA LYS A 62 35.40 -10.62 2.84
C LYS A 62 34.02 -10.90 2.23
N HIS A 63 33.02 -11.11 3.07
CA HIS A 63 31.64 -11.40 2.67
C HIS A 63 30.69 -10.34 3.24
N PRO A 64 29.59 -10.01 2.55
CA PRO A 64 28.55 -9.15 3.11
C PRO A 64 27.96 -9.76 4.37
N ARG A 65 27.71 -8.93 5.38
CA ARG A 65 27.08 -9.33 6.63
C ARG A 65 25.58 -9.12 6.55
N VAL A 66 24.83 -10.09 7.05
CA VAL A 66 23.38 -10.01 7.22
C VAL A 66 23.05 -9.10 8.40
N ILE A 67 22.26 -8.06 8.14
CA ILE A 67 21.84 -7.08 9.17
C ILE A 67 20.42 -7.34 9.68
N GLY A 68 19.62 -8.09 8.93
CA GLY A 68 18.28 -8.47 9.32
C GLY A 68 17.49 -9.03 8.14
N GLN A 69 16.21 -9.32 8.39
CA GLN A 69 15.30 -9.88 7.40
C GLN A 69 14.00 -9.09 7.39
N ILE A 70 13.53 -8.77 6.18
CA ILE A 70 12.22 -8.17 5.95
C ILE A 70 11.21 -9.30 5.85
N GLU A 71 10.19 -9.25 6.71
CA GLU A 71 9.08 -10.19 6.70
C GLU A 71 7.91 -9.62 5.88
N LEU A 72 7.13 -10.51 5.27
CA LEU A 72 5.88 -10.17 4.62
C LEU A 72 4.70 -10.64 5.45
N TYR A 73 3.63 -9.85 5.42
CA TYR A 73 2.39 -10.15 6.11
C TYR A 73 1.29 -10.39 5.09
N ARG A 74 0.63 -11.54 5.19
CA ARG A 74 -0.53 -11.89 4.35
C ARG A 74 -1.79 -11.87 5.20
N PHE A 75 -2.87 -11.42 4.59
CA PHE A 75 -4.21 -11.45 5.19
C PHE A 75 -5.09 -12.41 4.42
N THR A 76 -6.02 -13.07 5.10
CA THR A 76 -7.01 -13.94 4.44
C THR A 76 -7.88 -13.14 3.48
N ASN A 77 -8.27 -11.92 3.87
CA ASN A 77 -9.06 -11.03 3.03
C ASN A 77 -8.42 -9.64 2.92
N PRO A 78 -7.62 -9.36 1.88
CA PRO A 78 -7.01 -8.05 1.66
C PRO A 78 -8.02 -6.90 1.50
N GLU A 79 -9.20 -7.16 0.91
CA GLU A 79 -10.26 -6.14 0.74
C GLU A 79 -10.88 -5.71 2.08
N GLY A 80 -10.72 -6.51 3.13
CA GLY A 80 -11.14 -6.17 4.48
C GLY A 80 -10.19 -5.20 5.17
N LEU A 81 -9.02 -4.88 4.60
CA LEU A 81 -8.08 -3.95 5.22
C LEU A 81 -8.61 -2.53 5.14
N LYS A 82 -8.42 -1.78 6.23
CA LYS A 82 -8.81 -0.37 6.27
C LYS A 82 -7.67 0.49 5.74
N ALA A 83 -7.89 1.15 4.62
CA ALA A 83 -6.96 2.16 4.13
C ALA A 83 -7.01 3.40 5.05
N ILE A 84 -5.84 3.78 5.58
CA ILE A 84 -5.67 4.95 6.47
C ILE A 84 -4.91 6.10 5.77
N GLY A 85 -4.78 6.00 4.44
CA GLY A 85 -4.11 6.97 3.59
C GLY A 85 -2.62 6.69 3.39
N LYS A 86 -1.99 7.40 2.46
CA LYS A 86 -0.55 7.28 2.13
C LYS A 86 -0.08 5.85 1.82
N ASN A 87 -0.94 5.04 1.19
CA ASN A 87 -0.72 3.62 0.90
C ASN A 87 -0.56 2.71 2.14
N LEU A 88 -1.02 3.18 3.30
CA LEU A 88 -1.03 2.41 4.54
C LEU A 88 -2.39 1.76 4.75
N PHE A 89 -2.33 0.56 5.32
CA PHE A 89 -3.46 -0.30 5.62
C PHE A 89 -3.41 -0.74 7.08
N GLN A 90 -4.57 -0.82 7.72
CA GLN A 90 -4.74 -1.34 9.06
C GLN A 90 -5.56 -2.63 9.01
N GLU A 91 -5.20 -3.58 9.87
CA GLU A 91 -5.98 -4.79 10.10
C GLU A 91 -7.39 -4.44 10.60
N THR A 92 -8.38 -5.22 10.16
CA THR A 92 -9.74 -5.16 10.71
C THR A 92 -10.25 -6.57 10.99
N PRO A 93 -11.34 -6.72 11.77
CA PRO A 93 -12.00 -8.01 11.93
C PRO A 93 -12.43 -8.65 10.60
N ALA A 94 -12.64 -7.85 9.54
CA ALA A 94 -13.02 -8.33 8.22
C ALA A 94 -11.83 -8.77 7.35
N SER A 95 -10.60 -8.31 7.64
CA SER A 95 -9.39 -8.78 6.95
C SER A 95 -8.92 -10.14 7.45
N GLY A 96 -9.27 -10.45 8.71
CA GLY A 96 -8.67 -11.54 9.46
C GLY A 96 -7.30 -11.15 10.02
N PRO A 97 -6.71 -12.02 10.85
CA PRO A 97 -5.41 -11.78 11.48
C PRO A 97 -4.29 -11.77 10.43
N GLU A 98 -3.21 -11.07 10.77
CA GLU A 98 -1.97 -11.04 10.01
C GLU A 98 -1.26 -12.40 10.08
N ILE A 99 -0.81 -12.87 8.93
CA ILE A 99 -0.02 -14.10 8.80
C ILE A 99 1.40 -13.70 8.39
N PRO A 100 2.37 -13.66 9.32
CA PRO A 100 3.75 -13.38 8.99
C PRO A 100 4.35 -14.53 8.18
N GLY A 101 5.27 -14.20 7.28
CA GLY A 101 5.99 -15.17 6.48
C GLY A 101 7.22 -14.60 5.81
N THR A 102 8.16 -15.49 5.52
CA THR A 102 9.36 -15.15 4.78
C THR A 102 9.04 -14.96 3.29
N PRO A 103 9.48 -13.87 2.66
CA PRO A 103 9.38 -13.70 1.21
C PRO A 103 9.93 -14.92 0.44
N GLY A 104 9.27 -15.30 -0.66
CA GLY A 104 9.67 -16.42 -1.52
C GLY A 104 9.39 -17.82 -0.96
N LEU A 105 8.92 -17.96 0.28
CA LEU A 105 8.53 -19.24 0.90
C LEU A 105 7.02 -19.33 1.11
N ASN A 106 6.46 -20.54 1.25
CA ASN A 106 5.05 -20.77 1.62
C ASN A 106 4.00 -20.02 0.77
N GLY A 107 4.32 -19.76 -0.51
CA GLY A 107 3.44 -19.02 -1.43
C GLY A 107 3.38 -17.50 -1.16
N PHE A 108 4.34 -16.95 -0.42
CA PHE A 108 4.58 -15.52 -0.34
C PHE A 108 5.33 -15.04 -1.59
N GLY A 109 5.11 -13.77 -1.97
CA GLY A 109 5.86 -13.14 -3.06
C GLY A 109 7.35 -13.01 -2.72
N SER A 110 8.19 -12.88 -3.74
CA SER A 110 9.60 -12.53 -3.58
C SER A 110 9.78 -11.02 -3.50
N LEU A 111 10.86 -10.58 -2.87
CA LEU A 111 11.28 -9.17 -2.87
C LEU A 111 12.26 -8.90 -4.01
N LEU A 112 12.07 -7.81 -4.74
CA LEU A 112 12.96 -7.42 -5.83
C LEU A 112 13.55 -6.04 -5.52
N GLN A 113 14.85 -5.98 -5.27
CA GLN A 113 15.53 -4.72 -5.03
C GLN A 113 15.59 -3.87 -6.31
N GLY A 114 15.38 -2.56 -6.17
CA GLY A 114 15.46 -1.61 -7.28
C GLY A 114 14.19 -1.51 -8.13
N PHE A 115 13.15 -2.28 -7.81
CA PHE A 115 11.83 -2.19 -8.44
C PHE A 115 10.83 -1.56 -7.47
N LEU A 116 9.90 -0.78 -8.02
CA LEU A 116 8.75 -0.25 -7.29
C LEU A 116 7.48 -0.86 -7.89
N GLU A 117 6.57 -1.30 -7.02
CA GLU A 117 5.28 -1.85 -7.45
C GLU A 117 4.41 -0.72 -8.02
N MET A 118 4.09 -0.80 -9.31
CA MET A 118 3.19 0.14 -9.96
C MET A 118 1.73 -0.22 -9.68
N SER A 119 0.87 0.80 -9.67
CA SER A 119 -0.57 0.57 -9.62
C SER A 119 -1.01 -0.29 -10.80
N ASN A 120 -1.81 -1.31 -10.51
CA ASN A 120 -2.46 -2.15 -11.52
C ASN A 120 -3.66 -1.46 -12.19
N VAL A 121 -3.97 -0.21 -11.82
CA VAL A 121 -5.10 0.55 -12.33
C VAL A 121 -4.79 1.16 -13.70
N LYS A 122 -5.63 0.87 -14.68
CA LYS A 122 -5.53 1.42 -16.03
C LYS A 122 -6.29 2.73 -16.13
N LEU A 123 -5.55 3.83 -16.17
CA LEU A 123 -6.12 5.18 -16.16
C LEU A 123 -7.17 5.43 -17.26
N ALA A 124 -6.96 4.89 -18.47
CA ALA A 124 -7.92 5.07 -19.57
C ALA A 124 -9.27 4.37 -19.29
N GLU A 125 -9.25 3.16 -18.75
CA GLU A 125 -10.46 2.40 -18.41
C GLU A 125 -11.22 3.08 -17.25
N GLU A 126 -10.50 3.58 -16.23
CA GLU A 126 -11.10 4.30 -15.11
C GLU A 126 -11.73 5.64 -15.53
N MET A 127 -11.10 6.38 -16.45
CA MET A 127 -11.70 7.60 -16.99
C MET A 127 -13.00 7.32 -17.74
N VAL A 128 -13.05 6.24 -18.51
CA VAL A 128 -14.29 5.83 -19.21
C VAL A 128 -15.37 5.45 -18.21
N GLN A 129 -15.04 4.66 -17.17
CA GLN A 129 -15.99 4.32 -16.12
C GLN A 129 -16.51 5.56 -15.38
N MET A 130 -15.65 6.54 -15.09
CA MET A 130 -16.06 7.81 -14.50
C MET A 130 -17.02 8.58 -15.41
N ILE A 131 -16.75 8.63 -16.72
CA ILE A 131 -17.64 9.28 -17.70
C ILE A 131 -18.99 8.55 -17.75
N VAL A 132 -19.01 7.21 -17.74
CA VAL A 132 -20.25 6.44 -17.70
C VAL A 132 -21.03 6.71 -16.41
N ALA A 133 -20.37 6.75 -15.26
CA ALA A 133 -21.01 7.09 -13.99
C ALA A 133 -21.59 8.52 -13.99
N GLN A 134 -20.86 9.49 -14.55
CA GLN A 134 -21.34 10.86 -14.72
C GLN A 134 -22.55 10.93 -15.66
N ARG A 135 -22.52 10.21 -16.78
CA ARG A 135 -23.65 10.14 -17.73
C ARG A 135 -24.88 9.47 -17.12
N ALA A 136 -24.68 8.42 -16.32
CA ALA A 136 -25.76 7.79 -15.56
C ALA A 136 -26.38 8.77 -14.56
N TYR A 137 -25.55 9.54 -13.83
CA TYR A 137 -26.03 10.57 -12.91
C TYR A 137 -26.81 11.69 -13.64
N GLU A 138 -26.28 12.20 -14.76
CA GLU A 138 -26.96 13.21 -15.58
C GLU A 138 -28.28 12.70 -16.13
N SER A 139 -28.32 11.46 -16.63
CA SER A 139 -29.53 10.82 -17.14
C SER A 139 -30.59 10.66 -16.04
N ASN A 140 -30.18 10.18 -14.85
CA ASN A 140 -31.07 10.08 -13.69
C ASN A 140 -31.60 11.44 -13.24
N SER A 141 -30.73 12.46 -13.19
CA SER A 141 -31.14 13.82 -12.85
C SER A 141 -32.12 14.40 -13.88
N LYS A 142 -31.90 14.14 -15.17
CA LYS A 142 -32.81 14.60 -16.22
C LYS A 142 -34.15 13.88 -16.16
N ALA A 143 -34.16 12.57 -15.90
CA ALA A 143 -35.37 11.78 -15.72
C ALA A 143 -36.21 12.29 -14.54
N ILE A 144 -35.56 12.65 -13.42
CA ILE A 144 -36.22 13.28 -12.25
C ILE A 144 -36.82 14.63 -12.65
N GLN A 145 -36.04 15.53 -13.28
CA GLN A 145 -36.55 16.83 -13.72
C GLN A 145 -37.75 16.72 -14.68
N THR A 146 -37.72 15.76 -15.61
CA THR A 146 -38.85 15.53 -16.51
C THR A 146 -40.07 14.96 -15.78
N SER A 147 -39.85 14.14 -14.76
CA SER A 147 -40.94 13.65 -13.90
C SER A 147 -41.56 14.80 -13.10
N ASP A 148 -40.74 15.68 -12.54
CA ASP A 148 -41.20 16.87 -11.80
C ASP A 148 -41.97 17.84 -12.70
N SER A 149 -41.52 18.06 -13.95
CA SER A 149 -42.23 18.93 -14.89
C SER A 149 -43.59 18.36 -15.32
N MET A 150 -43.67 17.04 -15.52
CA MET A 150 -44.95 16.35 -15.78
C MET A 150 -45.89 16.45 -14.58
N LEU A 151 -45.39 16.26 -13.35
CA LEU A 151 -46.18 16.43 -12.13
C LEU A 151 -46.72 17.86 -11.99
N ALA A 152 -45.88 18.86 -12.21
CA ALA A 152 -46.30 20.27 -12.18
C ALA A 152 -47.39 20.57 -13.23
N THR A 153 -47.26 20.01 -14.43
CA THR A 153 -48.26 20.16 -15.50
C THR A 153 -49.58 19.50 -15.12
N ALA A 154 -49.54 18.28 -14.55
CA ALA A 154 -50.73 17.57 -14.08
C ALA A 154 -51.47 18.32 -12.96
N ILE A 155 -50.74 18.94 -12.03
CA ILE A 155 -51.33 19.77 -10.96
C ILE A 155 -52.03 21.01 -11.54
N ASN A 156 -51.42 21.67 -12.53
CA ASN A 156 -52.00 22.85 -13.16
C ASN A 156 -53.26 22.54 -14.00
N MET A 157 -53.37 21.33 -14.58
CA MET A 157 -54.59 20.90 -15.30
C MET A 157 -55.78 20.59 -14.38
N LYS A 158 -55.54 20.34 -13.09
CA LYS A 158 -56.61 20.06 -12.12
C LYS A 158 -57.32 21.34 -11.62
N ARG A 159 -56.82 22.52 -11.98
CA ARG A 159 -57.43 23.81 -11.64
C ARG A 159 -58.48 24.24 -12.66
#